data_AF-A0A935Z5X9-F1
#
_entry.id   AF-A0A935Z5X9-F1
#
_cell.length_a   1.000
_cell.length_b   1.000
_cell.length_c   1.000
_cell.angle_alpha   90.00
_cell.angle_beta   90.00
_cell.angle_gamma   90.00
#
_symmetry.space_group_name_H-M   'P 1'
#
loop_
_entity.id
_entity.type
_entity.pdbx_description
1 polymer ?
#
loop_
_entity_poly.entity_id
_entity_poly.type
_entity_poly.pdbx_seq_one_letter_code
_entity_poly.pdbx_strand_id
1 'polypeptide(L)'
;MKKRIILAALLAFSGTIARPASATPSFPGAIRGHLGLGEPPPCALCHAGGQTGRGTVTTPFGATMRSRGLVAYDESTLRTALDALAAEKKDSDHDGVPDVAELTSGADPNAAGGDGGVAGEAPPVPEYGCAAAPGEAAHTGSGVALGIALAFAGLVRSKARPRA
;
A
#
# COMPACT_ATOMS: atom_id res chain seq x y z
N MET A 1 40.48 -32.20 -22.48
CA MET A 1 39.19 -31.69 -23.03
C MET A 1 38.07 -31.71 -21.98
N LYS A 2 38.29 -31.14 -20.78
CA LYS A 2 37.35 -31.20 -19.62
C LYS A 2 36.74 -29.83 -19.25
N LYS A 3 36.89 -28.83 -20.12
CA LYS A 3 36.54 -27.42 -19.83
C LYS A 3 35.22 -26.94 -20.44
N ARG A 4 34.44 -27.81 -21.10
CA ARG A 4 33.27 -27.38 -21.90
C ARG A 4 31.90 -27.81 -21.39
N ILE A 5 31.83 -28.57 -20.30
CA ILE A 5 30.55 -29.13 -19.80
C ILE A 5 29.98 -28.32 -18.62
N ILE A 6 30.62 -27.21 -18.22
CA ILE A 6 30.09 -26.34 -17.15
C ILE A 6 29.18 -25.23 -17.73
N LEU A 7 29.09 -25.09 -19.06
CA LEU A 7 28.42 -23.93 -19.67
C LEU A 7 26.91 -24.08 -19.93
N ALA A 8 26.30 -25.25 -19.65
CA ALA A 8 24.91 -25.51 -20.06
C ALA A 8 23.89 -25.51 -18.90
N ALA A 9 24.31 -25.20 -17.67
CA ALA A 9 23.42 -25.17 -16.50
C ALA A 9 23.15 -23.74 -15.96
N LEU A 10 23.51 -22.71 -16.71
CA LEU A 10 23.49 -21.31 -16.24
C LEU A 10 22.44 -20.42 -16.92
N LEU A 11 21.53 -20.99 -17.73
CA LEU A 11 20.75 -20.21 -18.70
C LEU A 11 19.22 -20.27 -18.55
N ALA A 12 18.67 -20.60 -17.38
CA ALA A 12 17.21 -20.65 -17.23
C ALA A 12 16.69 -20.36 -15.80
N PHE A 13 17.22 -19.33 -15.13
CA PHE A 13 16.57 -18.79 -13.93
C PHE A 13 16.51 -17.27 -13.96
N SER A 14 15.88 -16.72 -15.01
CA SER A 14 15.43 -15.32 -15.02
C SER A 14 14.12 -15.22 -14.23
N GLY A 15 14.20 -15.43 -12.92
CA GLY A 15 13.11 -15.14 -12.00
C GLY A 15 12.95 -13.63 -11.86
N THR A 16 11.93 -13.06 -12.48
CA THR A 16 11.52 -11.68 -12.24
C THR A 16 11.05 -11.55 -10.79
N ILE A 17 11.90 -10.99 -9.92
CA ILE A 17 11.51 -10.63 -8.56
C ILE A 17 10.52 -9.47 -8.71
N ALA A 18 9.21 -9.76 -8.56
CA ALA A 18 8.18 -8.74 -8.55
C ALA A 18 8.48 -7.79 -7.39
N ARG A 19 8.89 -6.56 -7.69
CA ARG A 19 9.04 -5.52 -6.68
C ARG A 19 7.63 -5.19 -6.19
N PRO A 20 7.37 -5.11 -4.87
CA PRO A 20 6.08 -4.66 -4.39
C PRO A 20 5.81 -3.27 -4.98
N ALA A 21 4.65 -3.10 -5.61
CA ALA A 21 4.18 -1.78 -6.01
C ALA A 21 3.84 -1.01 -4.72
N SER A 22 4.73 -0.11 -4.30
CA SER A 22 4.44 0.78 -3.19
C SER A 22 3.46 1.83 -3.71
N ALA A 23 2.22 1.82 -3.19
CA ALA A 23 1.30 2.91 -3.44
C ALA A 23 1.90 4.22 -2.90
N THR A 24 1.61 5.34 -3.57
CA THR A 24 1.96 6.66 -3.04
C THR A 24 1.37 6.80 -1.64
N PRO A 25 2.13 7.33 -0.66
CA PRO A 25 1.66 7.61 0.69
C PRO A 25 0.26 8.23 0.69
N SER A 26 -0.70 7.56 1.34
CA SER A 26 -2.05 8.08 1.50
C SER A 26 -2.28 8.41 2.96
N PHE A 27 -2.29 9.71 3.26
CA PHE A 27 -2.46 10.19 4.64
C PHE A 27 -3.75 9.68 5.31
N PRO A 28 -4.92 9.60 4.63
CA PRO A 28 -6.10 9.01 5.24
C PRO A 28 -5.88 7.56 5.73
N GLY A 29 -5.23 6.71 4.93
CA GLY A 29 -4.92 5.34 5.32
C GLY A 29 -3.93 5.27 6.48
N ALA A 30 -2.92 6.15 6.47
CA ALA A 30 -1.93 6.24 7.54
C ALA A 30 -2.53 6.75 8.86
N ILE A 31 -3.43 7.75 8.82
CA ILE A 31 -4.16 8.24 10.01
C ILE A 31 -5.01 7.10 10.59
N ARG A 32 -5.78 6.41 9.74
CA ARG A 32 -6.56 5.24 10.17
C ARG A 32 -5.70 4.20 10.88
N GLY A 33 -4.60 3.80 10.24
CA GLY A 33 -3.71 2.78 10.79
C GLY A 33 -3.00 3.21 12.07
N HIS A 34 -2.59 4.49 12.17
CA HIS A 34 -1.86 5.02 13.32
C HIS A 34 -2.77 5.22 14.54
N LEU A 35 -3.98 5.74 14.33
CA LEU A 35 -4.93 6.02 15.42
C LEU A 35 -5.91 4.87 15.69
N GLY A 36 -5.91 3.81 14.87
CA GLY A 36 -6.82 2.67 15.02
C GLY A 36 -8.27 3.01 14.68
N LEU A 37 -8.50 3.89 13.70
CA LEU A 37 -9.85 4.30 13.29
C LEU A 37 -10.54 3.17 12.50
N GLY A 38 -11.88 3.14 12.54
CA GLY A 38 -12.67 2.20 11.76
C GLY A 38 -12.54 2.44 10.24
N GLU A 39 -12.52 3.70 9.82
CA GLU A 39 -12.42 4.12 8.43
C GLU A 39 -11.44 5.27 8.24
N PRO A 40 -10.88 5.46 7.03
CA PRO A 40 -9.98 6.56 6.76
C PRO A 40 -10.75 7.89 6.75
N PRO A 41 -10.21 8.95 7.40
CA PRO A 41 -10.89 10.24 7.43
C PRO A 41 -10.92 10.88 6.04
N PRO A 42 -11.89 11.77 5.76
CA PRO A 42 -11.96 12.48 4.49
C PRO A 42 -10.75 13.41 4.29
N CYS A 43 -10.44 13.77 3.04
CA CYS A 43 -9.45 14.81 2.73
C CYS A 43 -9.78 16.15 3.40
N ALA A 44 -11.06 16.38 3.70
CA ALA A 44 -11.57 17.57 4.39
C ALA A 44 -10.95 17.77 5.78
N LEU A 45 -10.46 16.72 6.43
CA LEU A 45 -9.77 16.80 7.72
C LEU A 45 -8.59 17.78 7.67
N CYS A 46 -7.79 17.71 6.60
CA CYS A 46 -6.61 18.57 6.43
C CYS A 46 -6.83 19.70 5.42
N HIS A 47 -7.68 19.48 4.41
CA HIS A 47 -7.84 20.38 3.28
C HIS A 47 -9.20 21.07 3.30
N ALA A 48 -9.24 22.39 3.18
CA ALA A 48 -10.51 23.12 3.16
C ALA A 48 -11.44 22.60 2.06
N GLY A 49 -12.66 22.20 2.45
CA GLY A 49 -13.66 21.62 1.55
C GLY A 49 -13.23 20.34 0.83
N GLY A 50 -12.25 19.61 1.38
CA GLY A 50 -11.69 18.40 0.77
C GLY A 50 -10.82 18.64 -0.46
N GLN A 51 -10.56 19.89 -0.83
CA GLN A 51 -9.82 20.24 -2.05
C GLN A 51 -8.32 20.03 -1.87
N THR A 52 -7.77 18.99 -2.49
CA THR A 52 -6.34 18.68 -2.38
C THR A 52 -5.52 19.55 -3.33
N GLY A 53 -4.39 20.08 -2.86
CA GLY A 53 -3.49 20.87 -3.69
C GLY A 53 -2.47 21.66 -2.86
N ARG A 54 -1.56 22.35 -3.54
CA ARG A 54 -0.64 23.26 -2.85
C ARG A 54 -1.43 24.39 -2.18
N GLY A 55 -1.19 24.58 -0.89
CA GLY A 55 -1.75 25.70 -0.13
C GLY A 55 -3.19 25.49 0.36
N THR A 56 -3.78 24.30 0.17
CA THR A 56 -5.15 24.02 0.62
C THR A 56 -5.24 23.42 2.03
N VAL A 57 -4.09 23.11 2.64
CA VAL A 57 -4.01 22.67 4.05
C VAL A 57 -4.19 23.89 4.96
N THR A 58 -5.45 24.28 5.15
CA THR A 58 -5.85 25.51 5.85
C THR A 58 -6.93 25.28 6.90
N THR A 59 -7.35 24.02 7.14
CA THR A 59 -8.22 23.70 8.26
C THR A 59 -7.47 23.89 9.59
N PRO A 60 -8.15 24.13 10.72
CA PRO A 60 -7.51 24.21 12.04
C PRO A 60 -6.57 23.02 12.29
N PHE A 61 -7.08 21.79 12.14
CA PHE A 61 -6.28 20.57 12.30
C PHE A 61 -5.11 20.51 11.31
N GLY A 62 -5.36 20.76 10.02
CA GLY A 62 -4.32 20.72 8.99
C GLY A 62 -3.19 21.73 9.23
N ALA A 63 -3.52 22.93 9.69
CA ALA A 63 -2.55 23.97 10.05
C ALA A 63 -1.71 23.54 11.27
N THR A 64 -2.37 23.00 12.30
CA THR A 64 -1.71 22.44 13.49
C THR A 64 -0.73 21.32 13.13
N MET A 65 -1.12 20.40 12.25
CA MET A 65 -0.27 19.32 11.77
C MET A 65 0.98 19.85 11.06
N ARG A 66 0.83 20.87 10.19
CA ARG A 66 1.96 21.53 9.53
C ARG A 66 2.89 22.23 10.50
N SER A 67 2.35 22.84 11.55
CA SER A 67 3.17 23.51 12.58
C SER A 67 4.06 22.52 13.36
N ARG A 68 3.72 21.23 13.34
CA ARG A 68 4.50 20.12 13.95
C ARG A 68 5.36 19.36 12.95
N GLY A 69 5.60 19.96 11.78
CA GLY A 69 6.56 19.44 10.82
C GLY A 69 6.01 18.42 9.83
N LEU A 70 4.67 18.32 9.67
CA LEU A 70 4.09 17.51 8.61
C LEU A 70 4.64 17.92 7.24
N VAL A 71 5.29 16.99 6.55
CA VAL A 71 5.78 17.15 5.17
C VAL A 71 4.84 16.41 4.22
N ALA A 72 4.54 17.03 3.07
CA ALA A 72 3.67 16.43 2.07
C ALA A 72 4.19 15.05 1.62
N TYR A 73 3.29 14.06 1.57
CA TYR A 73 3.57 12.68 1.16
C TYR A 73 4.57 11.92 2.07
N ASP A 74 4.81 12.39 3.29
CA ASP A 74 5.67 11.70 4.25
C ASP A 74 4.88 11.19 5.46
N GLU A 75 4.57 9.89 5.47
CA GLU A 75 3.83 9.26 6.58
C GLU A 75 4.62 9.24 7.89
N SER A 76 5.95 9.28 7.84
CA SER A 76 6.75 9.29 9.07
C SER A 76 6.54 10.62 9.81
N THR A 77 6.61 11.74 9.09
CA THR A 77 6.32 13.07 9.66
C THR A 77 4.87 13.22 10.07
N LEU A 78 3.93 12.56 9.37
CA LEU A 78 2.53 12.48 9.77
C LEU A 78 2.36 11.81 11.13
N ARG A 79 2.94 10.63 11.32
CA ARG A 79 2.85 9.90 12.60
C ARG A 79 3.51 10.69 13.73
N THR A 80 4.69 11.27 13.48
CA THR A 80 5.36 12.14 14.45
C THR A 80 4.50 13.36 14.83
N ALA A 81 3.84 14.00 13.86
CA ALA A 81 2.93 15.10 14.15
C ALA A 81 1.72 14.63 14.97
N LEU A 82 1.08 13.51 14.62
CA LEU A 82 -0.04 12.94 15.39
C LEU A 82 0.38 12.60 16.84
N ASP A 83 1.55 12.00 17.02
CA ASP A 83 2.09 11.68 18.35
C ASP A 83 2.32 12.95 19.18
N ALA A 84 2.78 14.03 18.54
CA ALA A 84 2.93 15.33 19.20
C ALA A 84 1.57 15.93 19.61
N LEU A 85 0.53 15.87 18.75
CA LEU A 85 -0.82 16.31 19.10
C LEU A 85 -1.35 15.53 20.31
N ALA A 86 -1.17 14.20 20.31
CA ALA A 86 -1.60 13.33 21.40
C ALA A 86 -0.89 13.67 22.72
N ALA A 87 0.44 13.85 22.68
CA ALA A 87 1.25 14.17 23.86
C ALA A 87 0.91 15.55 24.44
N GLU A 88 0.66 16.53 23.58
CA GLU A 88 0.34 17.90 23.96
C GLU A 88 -1.13 18.09 24.35
N LYS A 89 -1.99 17.08 24.13
CA LYS A 89 -3.45 17.21 24.18
C LYS A 89 -3.91 18.41 23.36
N LYS A 90 -3.37 18.52 22.15
CA LYS A 90 -3.63 19.67 21.29
C LYS A 90 -5.12 19.69 20.91
N ASP A 91 -5.68 20.87 21.03
CA ASP A 91 -7.05 21.24 20.68
C ASP A 91 -6.89 22.37 19.65
N SER A 92 -7.18 22.07 18.38
CA SER A 92 -6.91 22.91 17.22
C SER A 92 -8.02 23.92 16.96
N ASP A 93 -9.26 23.57 17.25
CA ASP A 93 -10.43 24.42 17.06
C ASP A 93 -10.89 25.14 18.34
N HIS A 94 -10.27 24.81 19.48
CA HIS A 94 -10.44 25.43 20.79
C HIS A 94 -11.81 25.15 21.42
N ASP A 95 -12.32 23.95 21.21
CA ASP A 95 -13.62 23.50 21.72
C ASP A 95 -13.54 22.82 23.10
N GLY A 96 -12.33 22.54 23.58
CA GLY A 96 -12.04 21.91 24.86
C GLY A 96 -11.84 20.38 24.79
N VAL A 97 -12.00 19.76 23.63
CA VAL A 97 -11.69 18.36 23.37
C VAL A 97 -10.38 18.27 22.58
N PRO A 98 -9.43 17.39 22.96
CA PRO A 98 -8.21 17.22 22.18
C PRO A 98 -8.47 16.58 20.81
N ASP A 99 -7.79 17.05 19.77
CA ASP A 99 -7.93 16.64 18.36
C ASP A 99 -7.92 15.10 18.18
N VAL A 100 -7.00 14.42 18.87
CA VAL A 100 -6.85 12.97 18.77
C VAL A 100 -8.00 12.23 19.46
N ALA A 101 -8.56 12.79 20.53
CA ALA A 101 -9.75 12.24 21.19
C ALA A 101 -11.00 12.39 20.31
N GLU A 102 -11.12 13.51 19.60
CA GLU A 102 -12.18 13.71 18.61
C GLU A 102 -12.07 12.71 17.46
N LEU A 103 -10.89 12.60 16.84
CA LEU A 103 -10.66 11.66 15.74
C LEU A 103 -10.97 10.21 16.12
N THR A 104 -10.56 9.79 17.31
CA THR A 104 -10.81 8.42 17.80
C THR A 104 -12.25 8.18 18.21
N SER A 105 -13.01 9.23 18.53
CA SER A 105 -14.46 9.15 18.79
C SER A 105 -15.32 9.38 17.53
N GLY A 106 -14.69 9.74 16.40
CA GLY A 106 -15.37 10.01 15.13
C GLY A 106 -15.93 11.44 15.02
N ALA A 107 -15.52 12.35 15.90
CA ALA A 107 -15.80 13.79 15.81
C ALA A 107 -14.82 14.51 14.87
N ASP A 108 -15.13 15.75 14.50
CA ASP A 108 -14.33 16.56 13.58
C ASP A 108 -13.49 17.60 14.33
N PRO A 109 -12.15 17.49 14.38
CA PRO A 109 -11.24 18.38 15.11
C PRO A 109 -11.06 19.77 14.44
N ASN A 110 -12.01 20.15 13.60
CA ASN A 110 -12.06 21.45 12.92
C ASN A 110 -13.32 22.24 13.28
N ALA A 111 -14.23 21.66 14.07
CA ALA A 111 -15.56 22.17 14.33
C ALA A 111 -15.73 22.52 15.81
N ALA A 112 -15.42 23.77 16.16
CA ALA A 112 -15.58 24.24 17.53
C ALA A 112 -17.05 24.23 17.98
N GLY A 113 -17.47 23.13 18.64
CA GLY A 113 -18.73 22.95 19.35
C GLY A 113 -20.02 23.46 18.67
N GLY A 114 -20.81 22.53 18.11
CA GLY A 114 -22.28 22.71 18.10
C GLY A 114 -23.06 22.39 16.85
N ASP A 115 -22.52 21.65 15.90
CA ASP A 115 -23.31 21.03 14.85
C ASP A 115 -22.49 19.86 14.36
N GLY A 116 -23.00 18.65 14.58
CA GLY A 116 -22.41 17.41 14.11
C GLY A 116 -22.29 17.41 12.60
N GLY A 117 -21.29 18.14 12.09
CA GLY A 117 -20.79 18.09 10.75
C GLY A 117 -20.23 16.69 10.59
N VAL A 118 -21.13 15.76 10.28
CA VAL A 118 -20.78 14.51 9.62
C VAL A 118 -19.73 14.88 8.59
N ALA A 119 -18.53 14.33 8.80
CA ALA A 119 -17.41 14.35 7.88
C ALA A 119 -17.93 14.57 6.47
N GLY A 120 -17.80 15.81 5.97
CA GLY A 120 -18.54 16.25 4.79
C GLY A 120 -18.43 15.19 3.71
N GLU A 121 -19.58 14.66 3.29
CA GLU A 121 -19.73 13.58 2.31
C GLU A 121 -18.63 13.73 1.27
N ALA A 122 -17.58 12.92 1.42
CA ALA A 122 -16.44 13.02 0.54
C ALA A 122 -16.98 12.73 -0.86
N PRO A 123 -16.64 13.54 -1.89
CA PRO A 123 -16.97 13.16 -3.26
C PRO A 123 -16.45 11.73 -3.47
N PRO A 124 -17.21 10.88 -4.18
CA PRO A 124 -16.91 9.45 -4.28
C PRO A 124 -15.45 9.29 -4.64
N VAL A 125 -14.72 8.54 -3.81
CA VAL A 125 -13.35 8.13 -4.11
C VAL A 125 -13.39 7.57 -5.53
N PRO A 126 -12.63 8.14 -6.48
CA PRO A 126 -12.76 7.67 -7.83
C PRO A 126 -12.26 6.22 -7.88
N GLU A 127 -13.10 5.34 -8.42
CA GLU A 127 -12.89 3.89 -8.62
C GLU A 127 -11.78 3.58 -9.65
N TYR A 128 -10.69 4.35 -9.69
CA TYR A 128 -9.49 3.96 -10.41
C TYR A 128 -8.40 3.49 -9.44
N GLY A 129 -8.37 2.17 -9.24
CA GLY A 129 -7.16 1.46 -8.90
C GLY A 129 -6.65 0.76 -10.16
N CYS A 130 -5.33 0.72 -10.34
CA CYS A 130 -4.72 -0.36 -11.10
C CYS A 130 -5.07 -1.67 -10.39
N ALA A 131 -6.04 -2.41 -10.93
CA ALA A 131 -6.26 -3.79 -10.54
C ALA A 131 -5.00 -4.59 -10.92
N ALA A 132 -4.13 -4.87 -9.96
CA ALA A 132 -3.40 -6.13 -10.02
C ALA A 132 -4.49 -7.20 -9.89
N ALA A 133 -4.76 -7.92 -10.98
CA ALA A 133 -5.67 -9.05 -10.97
C ALA A 133 -5.39 -9.90 -9.73
N PRO A 134 -6.43 -10.43 -9.04
CA PRO A 134 -6.18 -11.47 -8.06
C PRO A 134 -5.37 -12.54 -8.78
N GLY A 135 -4.13 -12.76 -8.32
CA GLY A 135 -3.35 -13.90 -8.76
C GLY A 135 -4.19 -15.10 -8.40
N GLU A 136 -4.81 -15.72 -9.40
CA GLU A 136 -5.47 -16.99 -9.25
C GLU A 136 -4.51 -17.90 -8.51
N ALA A 137 -4.95 -18.33 -7.32
CA ALA A 137 -4.25 -19.31 -6.53
C ALA A 137 -3.86 -20.45 -7.47
N ALA A 138 -2.56 -20.72 -7.53
CA ALA A 138 -2.00 -21.82 -8.30
C ALA A 138 -2.87 -23.06 -8.09
N HIS A 139 -3.63 -23.43 -9.12
CA HIS A 139 -4.32 -24.69 -9.17
C HIS A 139 -3.25 -25.78 -9.04
N THR A 140 -3.23 -26.36 -7.85
CA THR A 140 -2.50 -27.56 -7.51
C THR A 140 -3.11 -28.69 -8.34
N GLY A 141 -2.33 -29.22 -9.28
CA GLY A 141 -2.45 -30.58 -9.79
C GLY A 141 -3.56 -30.83 -10.82
N SER A 142 -3.13 -31.11 -12.05
CA SER A 142 -3.36 -32.38 -12.76
C SER A 142 -3.49 -32.12 -14.26
N GLY A 143 -2.56 -32.67 -15.05
CA GLY A 143 -2.80 -32.86 -16.49
C GLY A 143 -1.85 -32.18 -17.47
N VAL A 144 -0.52 -32.37 -17.35
CA VAL A 144 0.34 -32.59 -18.54
C VAL A 144 1.44 -33.59 -18.19
N ALA A 145 1.05 -34.77 -17.73
CA ALA A 145 1.93 -35.95 -17.65
C ALA A 145 1.81 -36.77 -18.95
N LEU A 146 1.99 -36.14 -20.11
CA LEU A 146 2.08 -36.87 -21.38
C LEU A 146 2.90 -36.09 -22.42
N GLY A 147 4.20 -36.00 -22.21
CA GLY A 147 5.08 -35.34 -23.19
C GLY A 147 6.57 -35.66 -23.09
N ILE A 148 7.02 -36.39 -22.06
CA ILE A 148 8.45 -36.71 -21.87
C ILE A 148 8.63 -38.20 -21.53
N ALA A 149 8.00 -39.08 -22.32
CA ALA A 149 8.26 -40.53 -22.25
C ALA A 149 8.74 -41.14 -23.58
N LEU A 150 8.84 -40.36 -24.67
CA LEU A 150 9.30 -40.85 -25.98
C LEU A 150 10.71 -40.39 -26.40
N ALA A 151 11.45 -39.69 -25.54
CA ALA A 151 12.82 -39.25 -25.86
C ALA A 151 13.94 -40.17 -25.31
N PHE A 152 13.63 -41.16 -24.45
CA PHE A 152 14.64 -42.06 -23.87
C PHE A 152 14.66 -43.49 -24.42
N ALA A 153 13.69 -43.90 -25.26
CA ALA A 153 13.71 -45.22 -25.89
C ALA A 153 14.57 -45.29 -27.18
N GLY A 154 15.06 -44.15 -27.69
CA GLY A 154 15.84 -44.08 -28.94
C GLY A 154 17.35 -44.30 -28.80
N LEU A 155 17.91 -44.29 -27.58
CA LEU A 155 19.38 -44.28 -27.38
C LEU A 155 19.96 -45.58 -26.81
N VAL A 156 19.26 -46.71 -26.95
CA VAL A 156 19.79 -48.05 -26.58
C VAL A 156 20.00 -48.96 -27.81
N ARG A 157 19.60 -48.54 -29.02
CA ARG A 157 19.67 -49.41 -30.23
C ARG A 157 20.87 -49.17 -31.15
N SER A 158 21.77 -48.24 -30.84
CA SER A 158 22.91 -47.90 -31.72
C SER A 158 24.23 -48.59 -31.35
N LYS A 159 24.29 -49.42 -30.30
CA LYS A 159 25.56 -50.02 -29.83
C LYS A 159 25.76 -51.53 -30.06
N ALA A 160 24.93 -52.17 -30.88
CA ALA A 160 25.10 -53.59 -31.21
C ALA A 160 24.94 -53.86 -32.71
N ARG A 161 25.99 -53.63 -33.49
CA ARG A 161 26.25 -54.40 -34.72
C ARG A 161 27.73 -54.75 -34.79
N PRO A 162 28.10 -56.05 -34.75
CA PRO A 162 29.48 -56.51 -34.86
C PRO A 162 30.03 -56.33 -36.28
N ARG A 163 31.33 -56.07 -36.37
CA ARG A 163 32.10 -56.07 -37.61
C ARG A 163 32.24 -57.51 -38.11
N ALA A 164 32.00 -57.71 -39.41
CA ALA A 164 32.52 -58.88 -40.13
C ALA A 164 34.04 -58.75 -40.29
#